data_AF-A0A924TK87-F1
#
_entry.id   AF-A0A924TK87-F1
#
_cell.length_a   1.000
_cell.length_b   1.000
_cell.length_c   1.000
_cell.angle_alpha   90.00
_cell.angle_beta   90.00
_cell.angle_gamma   90.00
#
_symmetry.space_group_name_H-M   'P 1'
#
loop_
_entity.id
_entity.type
_entity.pdbx_description
1 polymer ?
#
loop_
_entity_poly.entity_id
_entity_poly.type
_entity_poly.pdbx_seq_one_letter_code
_entity_poly.pdbx_strand_id
1 'polypeptide(L)' 'MTVQELKIQSRFGKVSDAEWQTRVDLAAAYRLVAAFKWDDLVFTHI' A
#
# COMPACT_ATOMS: atom_id res chain seq x y z
N MET A 1 25.40 12.42 8.41
CA MET A 1 24.47 11.28 8.20
C MET A 1 24.26 11.14 6.70
N THR A 2 24.77 10.07 6.08
CA THR A 2 24.55 9.81 4.65
C THR A 2 23.21 9.08 4.49
N VAL A 3 22.30 9.66 3.70
CA VAL A 3 21.05 8.99 3.32
C VAL A 3 21.40 7.96 2.25
N GLN A 4 21.17 6.68 2.52
CA GLN A 4 21.32 5.63 1.51
C GLN A 4 20.14 5.67 0.54
N GLU A 5 20.44 5.68 -0.75
CA GLU A 5 19.43 5.62 -1.80
C GLU A 5 18.80 4.22 -1.85
N LEU A 6 17.51 4.12 -1.49
CA LEU A 6 16.76 2.86 -1.55
C LEU A 6 16.23 2.64 -2.97
N LYS A 7 16.80 1.67 -3.69
CA LYS A 7 16.31 1.24 -5.02
C LYS A 7 15.09 0.33 -4.90
N ILE A 8 13.91 0.91 -4.73
CA ILE A 8 12.65 0.17 -4.70
C ILE A 8 12.13 -0.04 -6.12
N GLN A 9 12.03 -1.29 -6.57
CA GLN A 9 11.49 -1.59 -7.90
C GLN A 9 9.96 -1.45 -7.92
N SER A 10 9.44 -0.71 -8.90
CA SER A 10 8.01 -0.65 -9.15
C SER A 10 7.46 -1.99 -9.61
N ARG A 11 6.22 -2.28 -9.17
CA ARG A 11 5.41 -3.42 -9.65
C ARG A 11 4.47 -3.02 -10.79
N PHE A 12 4.35 -1.74 -11.11
CA PHE A 12 3.57 -1.24 -12.25
C PHE A 12 4.06 -1.88 -13.56
N GLY A 13 3.13 -2.40 -14.36
CA GLY A 13 3.44 -3.11 -15.61
C GLY A 13 4.10 -4.49 -15.44
N LYS A 14 4.39 -4.94 -14.21
CA LYS A 14 4.90 -6.30 -13.90
C LYS A 14 3.82 -7.24 -13.38
N VAL A 15 2.60 -6.76 -13.25
CA VAL A 15 1.40 -7.48 -12.83
C VAL A 15 0.28 -7.15 -13.79
N SER A 16 -0.82 -7.92 -13.77
CA SER A 16 -1.98 -7.60 -14.60
C SER A 16 -2.59 -6.26 -14.20
N ASP A 17 -3.27 -5.59 -15.13
CA ASP A 17 -3.95 -4.32 -14.85
C ASP A 17 -5.02 -4.47 -13.76
N ALA A 18 -5.73 -5.60 -13.76
CA ALA A 18 -6.74 -5.93 -12.75
C ALA A 18 -6.12 -6.10 -11.35
N GLU A 19 -4.97 -6.75 -11.25
CA GLU A 19 -4.24 -6.87 -9.98
C GLU A 19 -3.72 -5.51 -9.53
N TRP A 20 -3.18 -4.71 -10.45
CA TRP A 20 -2.69 -3.36 -10.14
C TRP A 20 -3.80 -2.48 -9.58
N GLN A 21 -4.96 -2.46 -10.22
CA GLN A 21 -6.12 -1.70 -9.75
C GLN A 21 -6.56 -2.16 -8.35
N THR A 22 -6.66 -3.47 -8.14
CA THR A 22 -6.98 -4.04 -6.81
C THR A 22 -5.99 -3.58 -5.74
N ARG A 23 -4.69 -3.53 -6.05
CA ARG A 23 -3.65 -3.03 -5.11
C ARG A 23 -3.82 -1.55 -4.78
N VAL A 24 -4.20 -0.73 -5.77
CA VAL A 24 -4.47 0.70 -5.57
C VAL A 24 -5.69 0.89 -4.68
N ASP A 25 -6.77 0.17 -4.96
CA ASP A 25 -8.02 0.25 -4.21
C ASP A 25 -7.84 -0.24 -2.77
N LEU A 26 -7.10 -1.35 -2.58
CA LEU A 26 -6.73 -1.85 -1.25
C LEU A 26 -5.91 -0.81 -0.48
N ALA A 27 -4.92 -0.18 -1.13
CA ALA A 27 -4.15 0.89 -0.50
C ALA A 27 -5.01 2.11 -0.15
N ALA A 28 -6.06 2.42 -0.92
CA ALA A 28 -7.03 3.46 -0.57
C ALA A 28 -7.88 3.03 0.65
N ALA A 29 -8.32 1.77 0.72
CA ALA A 29 -9.08 1.23 1.85
C ALA A 29 -8.30 1.32 3.17
N TYR A 30 -7.02 0.90 3.20
CA TYR A 30 -6.18 1.05 4.40
C TYR A 30 -6.03 2.52 4.84
N ARG A 31 -5.95 3.47 3.90
CA ARG A 31 -5.91 4.91 4.25
C ARG A 31 -7.22 5.40 4.85
N LEU A 32 -8.37 4.91 4.36
CA LEU A 32 -9.67 5.22 4.94
C LEU A 32 -9.80 4.65 6.36
N VAL A 33 -9.37 3.40 6.57
CA VAL A 33 -9.35 2.78 7.91
C VAL A 33 -8.57 3.64 8.90
N ALA A 34 -7.38 4.10 8.54
CA ALA A 34 -6.58 5.00 9.38
C ALA A 34 -7.27 6.37 9.60
N ALA A 35 -7.88 6.95 8.55
CA ALA A 35 -8.59 8.23 8.65
C ALA A 35 -9.79 8.17 9.61
N PHE A 36 -10.48 7.03 9.68
CA PHE A 36 -11.62 6.81 10.57
C PHE A 36 -11.24 6.13 11.90
N LYS A 37 -9.94 5.87 12.14
CA LYS A 37 -9.43 5.18 13.34
C LYS A 37 -10.09 3.81 13.57
N TRP A 38 -10.24 3.06 12.49
CA TRP A 38 -10.77 1.68 12.51
C TRP A 38 -9.66 0.62 12.61
N ASP A 39 -8.40 1.05 12.65
CA ASP A 39 -7.23 0.19 12.84
C ASP A 39 -6.98 -0.15 14.31
N ASP A 40 -6.51 -1.37 14.56
CA ASP A 40 -5.92 -1.79 15.83
C ASP A 40 -4.41 -1.97 15.61
N LEU A 41 -3.66 -0.86 15.65
CA LEU A 41 -2.23 -0.81 15.38
C LEU A 41 -1.86 -1.58 14.09
N VAL A 42 -1.32 -2.80 14.22
CA VAL A 42 -0.89 -3.66 13.11
C VAL A 42 -1.75 -4.90 12.93
N PHE A 43 -2.83 -5.05 13.71
CA PHE A 43 -3.67 -6.25 13.77
C PHE A 43 -4.87 -6.22 12.82
N THR A 44 -5.22 -5.07 12.27
CA THR A 44 -6.30 -4.97 11.27
C THR A 44 -5.82 -5.46 9.90
N HIS A 45 -6.55 -6.41 9.31
CA HIS A 45 -6.30 -6.95 7.97
C HIS A 45 -7.55 -6.80 7.11
N ILE A 46 -7.33 -6.34 5.87
CA ILE A 46 -8.30 -6.23 4.77
C ILE A 46 -7.80 -7.09 3.63
#